data_AF-A0A536M261-F1
#
_entry.id   AF-A0A536M261-F1
#
_cell.length_a   1.000
_cell.length_b   1.000
_cell.length_c   1.000
_cell.angle_alpha   90.00
_cell.angle_beta   90.00
_cell.angle_gamma   90.00
#
_symmetry.space_group_name_H-M   'P 1'
#
loop_
_entity.id
_entity.type
_entity.pdbx_description
1 polymer ?
#
loop_
_entity_poly.entity_id
_entity_poly.type
_entity_poly.pdbx_seq_one_letter_code
_entity_poly.pdbx_strand_id
1 'polypeptide(L)'
;MSWIKQHIGEWISISAHLERRPPRFTLTITLGELPDGWARTQRPERTWAAIIGLLLLAPFIALLAAGLLRALGLTAPYELLASSPTAIIAAAISLFIGIPVAIAMNLWRITRVGLRRDARSLEGLLALEFAPLHLVVVLAALLIGGAFVAHLAIDSYACLTGVRSAC
;
A
#
# COMPACT_ATOMS: atom_id res chain seq x y z
N MET A 1 14.16 19.25 -6.74
CA MET A 1 13.44 19.25 -5.44
C MET A 1 12.23 20.21 -5.37
N SER A 2 12.00 21.14 -6.32
CA SER A 2 10.80 21.99 -6.32
C SER A 2 9.53 21.30 -6.82
N TRP A 3 9.65 20.35 -7.76
CA TRP A 3 8.51 19.61 -8.34
C TRP A 3 7.71 18.81 -7.31
N ILE A 4 8.38 18.17 -6.34
CA ILE A 4 7.73 17.40 -5.27
C ILE A 4 6.89 18.31 -4.37
N LYS A 5 7.33 19.54 -4.07
CA LYS A 5 6.57 20.48 -3.23
C LYS A 5 5.29 20.98 -3.90
N GLN A 6 5.25 21.00 -5.23
CA GLN A 6 4.10 21.47 -6.00
C GLN A 6 2.92 20.49 -5.99
N HIS A 7 3.18 19.19 -5.83
CA HIS A 7 2.16 18.13 -5.89
C HIS A 7 1.73 17.63 -4.49
N ILE A 8 2.30 18.15 -3.40
CA ILE A 8 1.89 17.80 -2.04
C ILE A 8 0.48 18.38 -1.80
N GLY A 9 -0.50 17.48 -1.62
CA GLY A 9 -1.91 17.84 -1.46
C GLY A 9 -2.74 17.85 -2.74
N GLU A 10 -2.16 17.47 -3.89
CA GLU A 10 -2.93 17.16 -5.11
C GLU A 10 -3.69 15.84 -4.94
N TRP A 11 -4.86 15.74 -5.55
CA TRP A 11 -5.71 14.54 -5.47
C TRP A 11 -5.68 13.78 -6.78
N ILE A 12 -5.58 12.45 -6.68
CA ILE A 12 -5.89 11.53 -7.77
C ILE A 12 -7.32 11.07 -7.51
N SER A 13 -8.29 11.57 -8.26
CA SER A 13 -9.70 11.23 -8.04
C SER A 13 -10.27 10.42 -9.19
N ILE A 14 -11.01 9.38 -8.83
CA ILE A 14 -11.76 8.51 -9.74
C ILE A 14 -13.22 8.66 -9.33
N SER A 15 -14.01 9.32 -10.17
CA SER A 15 -15.46 9.40 -10.00
C SER A 15 -16.16 8.46 -10.97
N ALA A 16 -17.13 7.72 -10.46
CA ALA A 16 -18.01 6.84 -11.21
C ALA A 16 -19.43 7.39 -11.13
N HIS A 17 -19.96 7.90 -12.23
CA HIS A 17 -21.33 8.39 -12.34
C HIS A 17 -22.18 7.36 -13.08
N LEU A 18 -23.20 6.84 -12.41
CA LEU A 18 -24.16 5.88 -12.95
C LEU A 18 -25.55 6.52 -12.99
N GLU A 19 -26.03 6.83 -14.19
CA GLU A 19 -27.35 7.40 -14.44
C GLU A 19 -28.32 6.28 -14.87
N ARG A 20 -29.55 6.26 -14.33
CA ARG A 20 -30.51 5.19 -14.61
C ARG A 20 -31.32 5.38 -15.89
N ARG A 21 -31.57 6.62 -16.34
CA ARG A 21 -32.39 6.92 -17.53
C ARG A 21 -31.97 8.24 -18.21
N PRO A 22 -31.29 8.20 -19.37
CA PRO A 22 -30.79 6.99 -20.04
C PRO A 22 -29.74 6.25 -19.19
N PRO A 23 -29.58 4.92 -19.34
CA PRO A 23 -28.53 4.18 -18.65
C PRO A 23 -27.17 4.66 -19.15
N ARG A 24 -26.43 5.39 -18.31
CA ARG A 24 -25.09 5.91 -18.64
C ARG A 24 -24.16 5.63 -17.49
N PHE A 25 -23.02 5.04 -17.78
CA PHE A 25 -21.93 4.89 -16.84
C PHE A 25 -20.76 5.71 -17.34
N THR A 26 -20.36 6.72 -16.57
CA THR A 26 -19.26 7.61 -16.89
C THR A 26 -18.22 7.47 -15.80
N LEU A 27 -17.00 7.10 -16.19
CA LEU A 27 -15.86 7.02 -15.28
C LEU A 27 -14.90 8.17 -15.64
N THR A 28 -14.70 9.07 -14.70
CA THR A 28 -13.85 10.24 -14.85
C THR A 28 -12.66 10.12 -13.91
N ILE A 29 -11.46 10.23 -14.48
CA ILE A 29 -10.20 10.23 -13.74
C ILE A 29 -9.66 11.65 -13.83
N THR A 30 -9.51 12.31 -12.68
CA THR A 30 -8.92 13.64 -12.59
C THR A 30 -7.66 13.60 -11.74
N LEU A 31 -6.62 14.29 -12.21
CA LEU A 31 -5.40 14.56 -11.44
C LEU A 31 -5.42 16.04 -11.05
N GLY A 32 -5.16 16.33 -9.78
CA GLY A 32 -4.98 17.69 -9.27
C GLY A 32 -6.19 18.22 -8.49
N GLU A 33 -7.41 18.05 -8.99
CA GLU A 33 -8.63 18.60 -8.36
C GLU A 33 -9.68 17.53 -8.03
N LEU A 34 -10.30 17.69 -6.85
CA LEU A 34 -11.45 16.91 -6.41
C LEU A 34 -12.69 17.37 -7.19
N PRO A 35 -13.63 16.48 -7.58
CA PRO A 35 -14.81 16.87 -8.34
C PRO A 35 -15.70 17.86 -7.58
N ASP A 36 -16.34 18.76 -8.32
CA ASP A 36 -17.20 19.81 -7.77
C ASP A 36 -18.27 19.25 -6.82
N GLY A 37 -18.48 19.93 -5.68
CA GLY A 37 -19.45 19.52 -4.65
C GLY A 37 -18.91 18.55 -3.60
N TRP A 38 -17.67 18.07 -3.72
CA TRP A 38 -17.00 17.29 -2.69
C TRP A 38 -16.07 18.21 -1.85
N ALA A 39 -16.45 18.49 -0.60
CA ALA A 39 -15.67 19.38 0.26
C ALA A 39 -14.29 18.80 0.59
N ARG A 40 -13.20 19.57 0.48
CA ARG A 40 -11.87 19.14 0.95
C ARG A 40 -11.93 18.91 2.47
N THR A 41 -11.62 17.70 2.95
CA THR A 41 -11.42 17.50 4.39
C THR A 41 -10.05 18.02 4.76
N GLN A 42 -9.98 19.12 5.51
CA GLN A 42 -8.76 19.62 6.14
C GLN A 42 -8.37 18.73 7.34
N ARG A 43 -8.18 17.42 7.12
CA ARG A 43 -7.58 16.59 8.17
C ARG A 43 -6.07 16.85 8.11
N PRO A 44 -5.47 17.39 9.19
CA PRO A 44 -4.02 17.61 9.19
C PRO A 44 -3.33 16.26 8.98
N GLU A 45 -2.42 16.24 8.00
CA GLU A 45 -1.53 15.13 7.66
C GLU A 45 -0.67 14.80 8.90
N ARG A 46 -1.16 13.90 9.77
CA ARG A 46 -0.41 13.47 10.96
C ARG A 46 0.64 12.45 10.52
N THR A 47 1.84 12.95 10.25
CA THR A 47 3.07 12.21 9.90
C THR A 47 3.35 10.99 10.79
N TRP A 48 2.88 10.99 12.05
CA TRP A 48 3.00 9.85 12.97
C TRP A 48 2.49 8.53 12.43
N ALA A 49 1.39 8.52 11.65
CA ALA A 49 0.87 7.27 11.10
C ALA A 49 1.81 6.65 10.05
N ALA A 50 2.49 7.49 9.27
CA ALA A 50 3.51 7.03 8.33
C ALA A 50 4.77 6.55 9.06
N ILE A 51 5.18 7.22 10.13
CA ILE A 51 6.30 6.78 10.98
C ILE A 51 6.02 5.41 11.60
N ILE A 52 4.81 5.21 12.13
CA ILE A 52 4.38 3.91 12.67
C ILE A 52 4.37 2.85 11.55
N GLY A 53 3.85 3.19 10.36
CA GLY A 53 3.90 2.28 9.21
C GLY A 53 5.32 1.89 8.81
N LEU A 54 6.25 2.84 8.82
CA LEU A 54 7.67 2.57 8.55
C LEU A 54 8.29 1.66 9.62
N LEU A 55 7.96 1.89 10.89
CA LEU A 55 8.41 1.05 12.00
C LEU A 55 7.89 -0.39 11.87
N LEU A 56 6.63 -0.54 11.45
CA LEU A 56 6.02 -1.85 11.20
C LEU A 56 6.70 -2.57 10.03
N LEU A 57 7.19 -1.85 9.02
CA LEU A 57 7.93 -2.41 7.89
C LEU A 57 9.43 -2.62 8.15
N ALA A 58 9.97 -2.03 9.22
CA ALA A 58 11.39 -2.05 9.55
C ALA A 58 12.05 -3.45 9.52
N PRO A 59 11.48 -4.52 10.10
CA PRO A 59 12.11 -5.84 10.03
C PRO A 59 12.27 -6.37 8.60
N PHE A 60 11.32 -6.09 7.71
CA PHE A 60 11.42 -6.45 6.30
C PHE A 60 12.43 -5.59 5.54
N ILE A 61 12.47 -4.29 5.82
CA ILE A 61 13.48 -3.39 5.24
C ILE A 61 14.88 -3.87 5.64
N ALA A 62 15.07 -4.27 6.90
CA ALA A 62 16.33 -4.81 7.40
C ALA A 62 16.70 -6.13 6.70
N LEU A 63 15.76 -7.05 6.53
CA LEU A 63 15.97 -8.31 5.80
C LEU A 63 16.30 -8.08 4.32
N LEU A 64 15.61 -7.16 3.65
CA LEU A 64 15.89 -6.78 2.26
C LEU A 64 17.28 -6.15 2.12
N ALA A 65 17.65 -5.24 3.03
CA ALA A 65 18.97 -4.63 3.04
C ALA A 65 20.07 -5.68 3.27
N ALA A 66 19.86 -6.60 4.23
CA ALA A 66 20.79 -7.70 4.48
C ALA A 66 20.89 -8.67 3.29
N GLY A 67 19.78 -8.96 2.61
CA GLY A 67 19.77 -9.75 1.38
C GLY A 67 20.52 -9.08 0.22
N LEU A 68 20.38 -7.77 0.07
CA LEU A 68 21.13 -6.99 -0.92
C LEU A 68 22.63 -7.01 -0.60
N LEU A 69 23.01 -6.82 0.66
CA LEU A 69 24.40 -6.94 1.11
C LEU A 69 24.97 -8.35 0.82
N ARG A 70 24.17 -9.39 1.05
CA ARG A 70 24.54 -10.77 0.71
C ARG A 70 24.81 -10.94 -0.79
N ALA A 71 23.97 -10.36 -1.65
CA ALA A 71 24.16 -10.39 -3.11
C ALA A 71 25.45 -9.66 -3.55
N LEU A 72 25.91 -8.68 -2.77
CA LEU A 72 27.17 -7.97 -2.96
C LEU A 72 28.38 -8.68 -2.32
N GLY A 73 28.18 -9.89 -1.78
CA GLY A 73 29.24 -10.71 -1.16
C GLY A 73 29.41 -10.55 0.35
N LEU A 74 28.61 -9.69 1.01
CA LEU A 74 28.62 -9.49 2.46
C LEU A 74 27.56 -10.39 3.12
N THR A 75 27.93 -11.62 3.46
CA THR A 75 27.02 -12.66 3.99
C THR A 75 26.70 -12.53 5.48
N ALA A 76 27.66 -12.04 6.29
CA ALA A 76 27.55 -11.93 7.74
C ALA A 76 26.25 -11.24 8.26
N PRO A 77 25.81 -10.07 7.73
CA PRO A 77 24.59 -9.42 8.21
C PRO A 77 23.32 -10.22 7.93
N TYR A 78 23.27 -10.96 6.82
CA TYR A 78 22.15 -11.83 6.50
C TYR A 78 22.08 -13.03 7.44
N GLU A 79 23.22 -13.68 7.71
CA GLU A 79 23.24 -14.84 8.61
C GLU A 79 22.89 -14.47 10.06
N LEU A 80 23.34 -13.32 10.55
CA LEU A 80 22.94 -12.79 11.86
C LEU A 80 21.43 -12.57 11.98
N LEU A 81 20.79 -12.02 10.93
CA LEU A 81 19.34 -11.82 10.94
C LEU A 81 18.59 -13.14 10.78
N ALA A 82 19.02 -14.00 9.86
CA ALA A 82 18.35 -15.26 9.55
C ALA A 82 18.47 -16.30 10.68
N SER A 83 19.55 -16.26 11.46
CA SER A 83 19.73 -17.16 12.61
C SER A 83 19.07 -16.68 13.90
N SER A 84 18.58 -15.44 13.95
CA SER A 84 18.02 -14.84 15.15
C SER A 84 16.53 -15.18 15.31
N PRO A 85 16.13 -15.93 16.36
CA PRO A 85 14.72 -16.24 16.59
C PRO A 85 13.85 -14.99 16.78
N THR A 86 14.42 -13.94 17.40
CA THR A 86 13.70 -12.68 17.62
C THR A 86 13.45 -11.93 16.31
N ALA A 87 14.39 -11.97 15.37
CA ALA A 87 14.21 -11.37 14.05
C ALA A 87 13.14 -12.09 13.23
N ILE A 88 13.11 -13.43 13.30
CA ILE A 88 12.09 -14.26 12.63
C ILE A 88 10.71 -13.96 13.19
N ILE A 89 10.55 -13.92 14.52
CA ILE A 89 9.28 -13.61 15.17
C ILE A 89 8.82 -12.19 14.82
N ALA A 90 9.74 -11.21 14.86
CA ALA A 90 9.42 -9.83 14.50
C ALA A 90 8.97 -9.70 13.03
N ALA A 91 9.64 -10.41 12.10
CA ALA A 91 9.25 -10.45 10.70
C ALA A 91 7.87 -11.11 10.52
N ALA A 92 7.58 -12.21 11.23
CA ALA A 92 6.28 -12.88 11.17
C ALA A 92 5.15 -11.97 11.69
N ILE A 93 5.33 -11.33 12.85
CA ILE A 93 4.35 -10.39 13.41
C ILE A 93 4.14 -9.21 12.45
N SER A 94 5.23 -8.67 11.90
CA SER A 94 5.16 -7.61 10.90
C SER A 94 4.38 -8.05 9.66
N LEU A 95 4.56 -9.29 9.20
CA LEU A 95 3.89 -9.81 8.00
C LEU A 95 2.38 -9.90 8.18
N PHE A 96 1.94 -10.53 9.27
CA PHE A 96 0.53 -10.84 9.48
C PHE A 96 -0.26 -9.70 10.12
N ILE A 97 0.41 -8.83 10.88
CA ILE A 97 -0.24 -7.75 11.62
C ILE A 97 0.27 -6.39 11.12
N GLY A 98 1.59 -6.23 11.06
CA GLY A 98 2.21 -4.95 10.72
C GLY A 98 1.88 -4.43 9.33
N ILE A 99 1.95 -5.27 8.29
CA ILE A 99 1.67 -4.91 6.90
C ILE A 99 0.18 -4.56 6.73
N PRO A 100 -0.80 -5.39 7.15
CA PRO A 100 -2.20 -5.01 7.08
C PRO A 100 -2.53 -3.74 7.85
N VAL A 101 -1.98 -3.57 9.06
CA VAL A 101 -2.19 -2.35 9.86
C VAL A 101 -1.56 -1.13 9.19
N ALA A 102 -0.34 -1.25 8.66
CA ALA A 102 0.33 -0.17 7.94
C ALA A 102 -0.46 0.22 6.69
N ILE A 103 -0.93 -0.75 5.90
CA ILE A 103 -1.79 -0.49 4.74
C ILE A 103 -3.07 0.19 5.21
N ALA A 104 -3.82 -0.39 6.15
CA ALA A 104 -5.08 0.18 6.60
C ALA A 104 -4.93 1.60 7.15
N MET A 105 -3.94 1.85 8.02
CA MET A 105 -3.72 3.18 8.62
C MET A 105 -3.29 4.24 7.61
N ASN A 106 -2.41 3.88 6.67
CA ASN A 106 -1.88 4.83 5.69
C ASN A 106 -2.86 5.02 4.54
N LEU A 107 -3.44 3.93 4.02
CA LEU A 107 -4.43 3.95 2.95
C LEU A 107 -5.69 4.69 3.40
N TRP A 108 -6.26 4.38 4.57
CA TRP A 108 -7.48 5.05 5.06
C TRP A 108 -7.33 6.57 5.25
N ARG A 109 -6.10 7.05 5.46
CA ARG A 109 -5.82 8.48 5.60
C ARG A 109 -5.76 9.19 4.26
N ILE A 110 -5.23 8.53 3.23
CA ILE A 110 -5.08 9.11 1.88
C ILE A 110 -6.28 8.81 0.99
N THR A 111 -7.00 7.70 1.22
CA THR A 111 -8.21 7.34 0.47
C THR A 111 -9.44 8.03 1.02
N ARG A 112 -10.21 8.58 0.12
CA ARG A 112 -11.54 9.08 0.34
C ARG A 112 -12.50 8.28 -0.50
N VAL A 113 -13.42 7.61 0.16
CA VAL A 113 -14.51 6.90 -0.52
C VAL A 113 -15.80 7.62 -0.19
N GLY A 114 -16.55 7.98 -1.22
CA GLY A 114 -17.83 8.66 -1.09
C GLY A 114 -18.86 8.00 -1.99
N LEU A 115 -20.10 7.94 -1.52
CA LEU A 115 -21.24 7.53 -2.34
C LEU A 115 -22.32 8.59 -2.19
N ARG A 116 -22.64 9.29 -3.27
CA ARG A 116 -23.77 10.23 -3.31
C ARG A 116 -24.85 9.61 -4.15
N ARG A 117 -26.06 9.57 -3.60
CA ARG A 117 -27.23 8.99 -4.28
C ARG A 117 -28.24 10.09 -4.50
N ASP A 118 -28.55 10.34 -5.76
CA ASP A 118 -29.64 11.21 -6.17
C ASP A 118 -30.80 10.38 -6.73
N ALA A 119 -31.98 10.99 -6.89
CA ALA A 119 -33.21 10.29 -7.26
C ALA A 119 -33.12 9.50 -8.59
N ARG A 120 -32.16 9.82 -9.47
CA ARG A 120 -31.96 9.17 -10.78
C ARG A 120 -30.51 8.78 -11.10
N SER A 121 -29.55 9.15 -10.25
CA SER A 121 -28.13 8.91 -10.46
C SER A 121 -27.45 8.42 -9.18
N LEU A 122 -26.37 7.66 -9.36
CA LEU A 122 -25.49 7.21 -8.29
C LEU A 122 -24.08 7.69 -8.63
N GLU A 123 -23.46 8.43 -7.72
CA GLU A 123 -22.09 8.90 -7.85
C GLU A 123 -21.21 8.23 -6.81
N GLY A 124 -20.27 7.42 -7.27
CA GLY A 124 -19.16 6.93 -6.47
C GLY A 124 -17.95 7.85 -6.63
N LEU A 125 -17.28 8.16 -5.53
CA LEU A 125 -16.00 8.84 -5.53
C LEU A 125 -14.97 7.96 -4.83
N LEU A 126 -13.85 7.70 -5.48
CA LEU A 126 -12.62 7.20 -4.88
C LEU A 126 -11.53 8.24 -5.15
N ALA A 127 -11.13 9.00 -4.13
CA ALA A 127 -10.05 9.97 -4.25
C ALA A 127 -8.86 9.57 -3.38
N LEU A 128 -7.65 9.70 -3.90
CA LEU A 128 -6.40 9.41 -3.23
C LEU A 128 -5.61 10.72 -3.10
N GLU A 129 -5.33 11.15 -1.88
CA GLU A 129 -4.47 12.30 -1.63
C GLU A 129 -3.01 11.93 -1.92
N PHE A 130 -2.31 12.80 -2.65
CA PHE A 130 -0.89 12.61 -2.93
C PHE A 130 -0.04 12.99 -1.71
N ALA A 131 0.11 12.01 -0.82
CA ALA A 131 0.90 12.08 0.40
C ALA A 131 2.15 11.20 0.26
N PRO A 132 3.32 11.76 -0.11
CA PRO A 132 4.46 10.98 -0.62
C PRO A 132 4.96 9.93 0.38
N LEU A 133 5.01 10.26 1.66
CA LEU A 133 5.49 9.32 2.69
C LEU A 133 4.49 8.16 2.91
N HIS A 134 3.20 8.46 2.98
CA HIS A 134 2.14 7.46 3.11
C HIS A 134 2.10 6.53 1.90
N LEU A 135 2.28 7.09 0.70
CA LEU A 135 2.26 6.35 -0.56
C LEU A 135 3.48 5.41 -0.69
N VAL A 136 4.67 5.86 -0.26
CA VAL A 136 5.86 5.00 -0.16
C VAL A 136 5.63 3.82 0.80
N VAL A 137 5.06 4.08 1.99
CA VAL A 137 4.77 3.01 2.97
C VAL A 137 3.78 2.00 2.39
N VAL A 138 2.70 2.45 1.76
CA VAL A 138 1.71 1.57 1.14
C VAL A 138 2.33 0.75 0.00
N LEU A 139 3.09 1.38 -0.90
CA LEU A 139 3.76 0.67 -2.00
C LEU A 139 4.75 -0.37 -1.48
N ALA A 140 5.58 -0.01 -0.49
CA ALA A 140 6.51 -0.95 0.12
C ALA A 140 5.78 -2.14 0.76
N ALA A 141 4.71 -1.87 1.51
CA ALA A 141 3.88 -2.90 2.13
C ALA A 141 3.24 -3.85 1.09
N LEU A 142 2.72 -3.29 -0.01
CA LEU A 142 2.15 -4.09 -1.12
C LEU A 142 3.21 -4.92 -1.84
N LEU A 143 4.41 -4.38 -2.06
CA LEU A 143 5.50 -5.11 -2.69
C LEU A 143 5.99 -6.27 -1.80
N ILE A 144 6.18 -6.02 -0.51
CA ILE A 144 6.62 -7.05 0.43
C ILE A 144 5.56 -8.14 0.58
N GLY A 145 4.30 -7.75 0.85
CA GLY A 145 3.19 -8.70 0.99
C GLY A 145 2.92 -9.46 -0.31
N GLY A 146 2.96 -8.78 -1.45
CA GLY A 146 2.77 -9.38 -2.77
C GLY A 146 3.88 -10.36 -3.13
N ALA A 147 5.14 -10.02 -2.87
CA ALA A 147 6.27 -10.93 -3.08
C ALA A 147 6.15 -12.19 -2.22
N PHE A 148 5.72 -12.05 -0.96
CA PHE A 148 5.48 -13.18 -0.09
C PHE A 148 4.34 -14.08 -0.58
N VAL A 149 3.19 -13.51 -0.94
CA VAL A 149 2.05 -14.27 -1.49
C VAL A 149 2.43 -14.95 -2.81
N ALA A 150 3.18 -14.27 -3.68
CA ALA A 150 3.67 -14.84 -4.92
C ALA A 150 4.63 -16.02 -4.66
N HIS A 151 5.53 -15.89 -3.68
CA HIS A 151 6.43 -16.97 -3.29
C HIS A 151 5.64 -18.20 -2.80
N LEU A 152 4.68 -18.00 -1.90
CA LEU A 152 3.80 -19.08 -1.43
C LEU A 152 2.99 -19.72 -2.57
N ALA A 153 2.53 -18.93 -3.53
CA ALA A 153 1.78 -19.44 -4.68
C ALA A 153 2.69 -20.27 -5.61
N ILE A 154 3.93 -19.83 -5.83
CA ILE A 154 4.94 -20.57 -6.60
C ILE A 154 5.27 -21.89 -5.91
N ASP A 155 5.51 -21.88 -4.59
CA ASP A 155 5.82 -23.09 -3.83
C ASP A 155 4.64 -24.07 -3.83
N SER A 156 3.42 -23.55 -3.64
CA SER A 156 2.19 -24.35 -3.73
C SER A 156 2.01 -24.97 -5.13
N TYR A 157 2.28 -24.20 -6.19
CA TYR A 157 2.22 -24.70 -7.56
C TYR A 157 3.31 -25.74 -7.85
N ALA A 158 4.54 -25.53 -7.36
CA ALA A 158 5.64 -26.48 -7.47
C ALA A 158 5.33 -27.80 -6.73
N CYS A 159 4.70 -27.72 -5.57
CA CYS A 159 4.24 -28.88 -4.81
C CYS A 159 3.15 -29.66 -5.56
N LEU A 160 2.16 -28.96 -6.14
CA LEU A 160 1.10 -29.58 -6.97
C LEU A 160 1.64 -30.21 -8.28
N THR A 161 2.75 -29.70 -8.80
CA THR A 161 3.41 -30.23 -10.01
C THR A 161 4.48 -31.29 -9.71
N GLY A 162 4.60 -31.73 -8.45
CA GLY A 162 5.38 -32.91 -8.06
C GLY A 162 6.80 -32.64 -7.58
N VAL A 163 7.19 -31.37 -7.39
CA VAL A 163 8.51 -31.02 -6.82
C VAL A 163 8.43 -31.14 -5.30
N ARG A 164 8.79 -32.32 -4.76
CA ARG A 164 8.74 -32.64 -3.33
C ARG A 164 9.61 -31.77 -2.42
N SER A 165 10.58 -31.01 -2.95
CA SER A 165 11.41 -30.09 -2.17
C SER A 165 10.76 -28.72 -1.93
N ALA A 166 9.61 -28.46 -2.57
CA ALA A 166 8.81 -27.25 -2.38
C ALA A 166 7.57 -27.50 -1.50
N CYS A 167 7.30 -28.76 -1.15
CA CYS A 167 6.48 -29.17 -0.02
C CYS A 167 7.42 -29.42 1.18
#